data_AF-B0T812-F1
#
_entry.id   AF-B0T812-F1
#
_cell.length_a   1.000
_cell.length_b   1.000
_cell.length_c   1.000
_cell.angle_alpha   90.00
_cell.angle_beta   90.00
_cell.angle_gamma   90.00
#
_symmetry.space_group_name_H-M   'P 1'
#
loop_
_entity.id
_entity.type
_entity.pdbx_description
1 polymer ?
#
loop_
_entity_poly.entity_id
_entity_poly.type
_entity_poly.pdbx_seq_one_letter_code
_entity_poly.pdbx_strand_id
1 'polypeptide(L)' 'MPFAQIQMNDYAVVIHAGNDAWTWQVMDFETRVTASGEAPDRESAWRSGMFAAGAVGAFARIGRRG' A
#
# COMPACT_ATOMS: atom_id res chain seq x y z
N MET A 1 -6.99 -10.07 -15.55
CA MET A 1 -6.43 -8.71 -15.43
C MET A 1 -5.09 -8.82 -14.71
N PRO A 2 -3.95 -8.41 -15.29
CA PRO A 2 -2.67 -8.45 -14.57
C PRO A 2 -2.58 -7.24 -13.61
N PHE A 3 -2.28 -7.51 -12.35
CA PHE A 3 -2.05 -6.50 -11.31
C PHE A 3 -0.68 -5.83 -11.51
N ALA A 4 -0.60 -4.52 -11.32
CA ALA A 4 0.67 -3.80 -11.34
C ALA A 4 1.27 -3.83 -9.93
N GLN A 5 2.14 -4.79 -9.65
CA GLN A 5 2.89 -4.87 -8.40
C GLN A 5 4.22 -4.13 -8.59
N ILE A 6 4.39 -2.98 -7.95
CA ILE A 6 5.70 -2.31 -7.84
C ILE A 6 6.18 -2.53 -6.40
N GLN A 7 7.34 -3.18 -6.26
CA GLN A 7 8.01 -3.34 -4.97
C GLN A 7 8.70 -2.04 -4.58
N MET A 8 8.31 -1.45 -3.44
CA MET A 8 9.05 -0.37 -2.80
C MET A 8 9.74 -0.92 -1.54
N ASN A 9 10.98 -1.37 -1.73
CA ASN A 9 12.05 -1.74 -0.78
C ASN A 9 11.76 -2.60 0.47
N ASP A 10 10.59 -2.57 1.09
CA ASP A 10 10.19 -3.53 2.12
C ASP A 10 8.68 -3.82 2.15
N TYR A 11 7.90 -3.15 1.28
CA TYR A 11 6.45 -3.19 1.30
C TYR A 11 5.88 -3.32 -0.12
N ALA A 12 4.77 -4.04 -0.23
CA ALA A 12 4.00 -4.21 -1.45
C ALA A 12 2.71 -3.41 -1.36
N VAL A 13 2.38 -2.66 -2.42
CA VAL A 13 1.07 -2.01 -2.58
C VAL A 13 0.22 -2.88 -3.49
N VAL A 14 -0.94 -3.31 -2.98
CA VAL A 14 -1.94 -4.05 -3.75
C VAL A 14 -3.15 -3.16 -3.94
N ILE A 15 -3.67 -3.10 -5.16
CA ILE A 15 -4.92 -2.40 -5.48
C ILE A 15 -5.96 -3.43 -5.89
N HIS A 16 -7.15 -3.32 -5.32
CA HIS A 16 -8.33 -4.06 -5.74
C HIS A 16 -9.37 -3.11 -6.35
N ALA A 17 -9.94 -3.53 -7.48
CA ALA A 17 -11.12 -2.89 -8.04
C ALA A 17 -12.35 -3.49 -7.34
N GLY A 18 -13.08 -2.68 -6.58
CA GLY A 18 -14.43 -2.99 -6.12
C GLY A 18 -15.47 -2.52 -7.13
N ASN A 19 -16.74 -2.88 -6.89
CA ASN A 19 -17.85 -2.47 -7.77
C ASN A 19 -18.06 -0.94 -7.79
N ASP A 20 -17.96 -0.29 -6.63
CA ASP A 20 -18.24 1.15 -6.47
C ASP A 20 -17.02 1.96 -6.02
N ALA A 21 -15.97 1.31 -5.53
CA ALA A 21 -14.77 1.95 -5.02
C ALA A 21 -13.52 1.12 -5.30
N TRP A 22 -12.38 1.80 -5.41
CA TRP A 22 -11.08 1.18 -5.49
C TRP A 22 -10.50 1.08 -4.08
N THR A 23 -9.93 -0.07 -3.73
CA THR A 23 -9.27 -0.23 -2.44
C THR A 23 -7.78 -0.46 -2.65
N TRP A 24 -6.99 0.04 -1.72
CA TRP A 24 -5.55 -0.15 -1.71
C TRP A 24 -5.12 -0.71 -0.36
N GLN A 25 -4.10 -1.56 -0.38
CA GLN A 25 -3.52 -2.18 0.80
C GLN A 25 -2.00 -2.14 0.69
N VAL A 26 -1.34 -1.84 1.80
CA VAL A 26 0.11 -1.94 1.95
C VAL A 26 0.39 -3.16 2.80
N MET A 27 1.23 -4.04 2.28
CA MET A 27 1.63 -5.29 2.93
C MET A 27 3.13 -5.29 3.17
N ASP A 28 3.57 -5.86 4.29
CA ASP A 28 4.98 -6.14 4.55
C ASP A 28 5.42 -7.48 3.90
N PHE A 29 6.70 -7.83 4.03
CA PHE A 29 7.25 -9.09 3.52
C PHE A 29 6.68 -10.35 4.19
N GLU A 30 6.11 -10.22 5.39
CA GLU A 30 5.41 -11.31 6.08
C GLU A 30 3.93 -11.40 5.64
N THR A 31 3.55 -10.67 4.58
CA THR A 31 2.19 -10.58 4.03
C THR A 31 1.16 -9.98 5.00
N ARG A 32 1.59 -9.27 6.04
CA ARG A 32 0.69 -8.58 6.95
C ARG A 32 0.30 -7.23 6.38
N VAL A 33 -1.00 -6.90 6.48
CA VAL A 33 -1.52 -5.60 6.09
C VAL A 33 -1.11 -4.57 7.14
N THR A 34 -0.31 -3.59 6.73
CA THR A 34 0.16 -2.51 7.60
C THR A 34 -0.66 -1.23 7.45
N ALA A 35 -1.28 -1.03 6.29
CA ALA A 35 -2.17 0.09 6.00
C ALA A 35 -3.15 -0.28 4.89
N SER A 36 -4.33 0.32 4.89
CA SER A 36 -5.31 0.16 3.82
C SER A 36 -6.22 1.37 3.73
N GLY A 37 -6.86 1.55 2.57
CA GLY A 37 -7.88 2.57 2.40
C GLY A 37 -8.69 2.39 1.14
N GLU A 38 -9.70 3.23 1.01
CA GLU A 38 -10.59 3.31 -0.15
C GLU A 38 -10.32 4.59 -0.93
N ALA A 39 -10.55 4.55 -2.23
CA ALA A 39 -10.40 5.66 -3.13
C ALA A 39 -11.46 5.61 -4.25
N PRO A 40 -11.91 6.77 -4.76
CA PRO A 40 -12.95 6.82 -5.79
C PRO A 40 -12.47 6.30 -7.15
N ASP A 41 -11.17 6.32 -7.40
CA ASP A 41 -10.58 5.92 -8.68
C ASP A 41 -9.24 5.18 -8.48
N ARG A 42 -8.83 4.47 -9.53
CA ARG A 42 -7.59 3.67 -9.55
C ARG A 42 -6.35 4.49 -9.26
N GLU A 43 -6.27 5.70 -9.79
CA GLU A 43 -5.08 6.53 -9.67
C GLU A 43 -4.96 7.12 -8.27
N SER A 44 -6.08 7.53 -7.68
CA SER A 44 -6.16 7.91 -6.27
C SER A 44 -5.80 6.75 -5.35
N ALA A 45 -6.28 5.52 -5.63
CA ALA A 45 -5.89 4.32 -4.89
C ALA A 45 -4.38 4.07 -4.96
N TRP A 46 -3.80 4.20 -6.16
CA TRP A 46 -2.36 4.04 -6.38
C TRP A 46 -1.53 5.08 -5.63
N ARG A 47 -1.86 6.36 -5.78
CA ARG A 47 -1.14 7.46 -5.12
C ARG A 47 -1.22 7.33 -3.60
N SER A 48 -2.40 6.96 -3.08
CA SER A 48 -2.63 6.78 -1.64
C SER A 48 -1.84 5.58 -1.10
N GLY A 49 -1.86 4.45 -1.80
CA GLY A 49 -1.08 3.26 -1.43
C GLY A 49 0.42 3.51 -1.47
N MET A 50 0.94 4.21 -2.48
CA MET A 50 2.36 4.57 -2.59
C MET A 50 2.79 5.53 -1.48
N PHE A 51 1.96 6.52 -1.16
CA PHE A 51 2.20 7.43 -0.03
C PHE A 51 2.24 6.65 1.30
N ALA A 52 1.27 5.78 1.53
CA ALA A 52 1.20 4.96 2.74
C ALA A 52 2.39 4.01 2.88
N ALA A 53 2.83 3.36 1.79
CA ALA A 53 4.02 2.50 1.80
C ALA A 53 5.29 3.27 2.19
N GLY A 54 5.45 4.49 1.67
CA GLY A 54 6.56 5.38 2.08
C GLY A 54 6.50 5.76 3.55
N ALA A 55 5.32 6.11 4.06
CA ALA A 55 5.11 6.47 5.46
C ALA A 55 5.38 5.29 6.40
N VAL A 56 4.81 4.11 6.10
CA VAL A 56 5.03 2.87 6.87
C VAL A 56 6.53 2.53 6.92
N GLY A 57 7.22 2.59 5.78
CA GLY A 57 8.67 2.36 5.72
C GLY A 57 9.49 3.36 6.53
N ALA A 58 9.07 4.62 6.60
CA ALA A 58 9.72 5.62 7.45
C ALA A 58 9.49 5.33 8.96
N PHE A 59 8.26 5.04 9.37
CA PHE A 59 7.92 4.71 10.76
C PHE A 59 8.62 3.43 11.25
N ALA A 60 8.67 2.40 10.40
CA ALA A 60 9.34 1.13 10.74
C ALA A 60 10.85 1.33 11.00
N ARG A 61 11.50 2.29 10.34
CA ARG A 61 12.92 2.62 10.60
C ARG A 61 13.12 3.37 11.92
N ILE A 62 12.17 4.24 12.29
CA ILE A 62 12.21 4.95 13.58
C ILE A 62 12.05 3.95 14.72
N GLY A 63 11.08 3.03 14.64
CA GLY A 63 10.85 2.01 15.65
C GLY A 63 12.02 1.02 15.82
N ARG A 64 12.84 0.81 14.78
CA ARG A 64 14.02 -0.07 14.84
C ARG A 64 15.25 0.56 15.49
N ARG A 65 15.23 1.86 15.79
CA ARG A 65 16.32 2.62 16.44
C ARG A 65 16.07 2.91 17.92
N GLY A 66 14.95 2.45 18.47
CA GLY A 66 14.59 2.58 19.89
C GLY A 66 15.03 1.38 20.72
#